data_AF-A0A969W135-F1
#
_entry.id   AF-A0A969W135-F1
#
_cell.length_a   1.000
_cell.length_b   1.000
_cell.length_c   1.000
_cell.angle_alpha   90.00
_cell.angle_beta   90.00
_cell.angle_gamma   90.00
#
_symmetry.space_group_name_H-M   'P 1'
#
loop_
_entity.id
_entity.type
_entity.pdbx_description
1 polymer ?
#
loop_
_entity_poly.entity_id
_entity_poly.type
_entity_poly.pdbx_seq_one_letter_code
_entity_poly.pdbx_strand_id
1 'polypeptide(L)'
;MLNLERILNQDRLIRAITGLNRKAFEELLPSFTTAYEQSLFKTEVERKRAIGGGRKATLRTMPEKLLYILLYCKCYPTFDLLSLLFNFDRSCAHEWVHRLLPILEITLGYKQCLPVRKLRSMEEFLERFPEVKAVIIDGT
;
A
#
# COMPACT_ATOMS: atom_id res chain seq x y z
N MET A 1 -12.98 -13.21 -9.55
CA MET A 1 -11.77 -12.93 -8.75
C MET A 1 -10.62 -12.69 -9.70
N LEU A 2 -9.85 -11.64 -9.47
CA LEU A 2 -8.65 -11.31 -10.23
C LEU A 2 -7.65 -12.49 -10.20
N ASN A 3 -7.08 -12.84 -11.35
CA ASN A 3 -6.06 -13.88 -11.42
C ASN A 3 -4.69 -13.28 -11.05
N LEU A 4 -4.31 -13.44 -9.79
CA LEU A 4 -3.11 -12.84 -9.21
C LEU A 4 -1.84 -13.51 -9.74
N GLU A 5 -1.86 -14.82 -9.96
CA GLU A 5 -0.75 -15.55 -10.57
C GLU A 5 -0.44 -15.04 -11.98
N ARG A 6 -1.48 -14.80 -12.79
CA ARG A 6 -1.30 -14.24 -14.14
C ARG A 6 -0.62 -12.87 -14.11
N ILE A 7 -0.93 -12.04 -13.11
CA ILE A 7 -0.34 -10.71 -12.98
C ILE A 7 1.12 -10.81 -12.59
N LEU A 8 1.41 -11.60 -11.55
CA LEU A 8 2.77 -11.74 -11.03
C LEU A 8 3.73 -12.36 -12.06
N ASN A 9 3.21 -13.19 -12.98
CA ASN A 9 4.01 -13.84 -14.02
C ASN A 9 4.11 -13.05 -15.34
N GLN A 10 3.41 -11.91 -15.49
CA GLN A 10 3.45 -11.10 -16.71
C GLN A 10 3.96 -9.68 -16.43
N ASP A 11 5.18 -9.38 -16.87
CA ASP A 11 5.87 -8.11 -16.56
C ASP A 11 5.07 -6.88 -17.01
N ARG A 12 4.39 -6.97 -18.16
CA ARG A 12 3.48 -5.90 -18.62
C ARG A 12 2.32 -5.68 -17.67
N LEU A 13 1.70 -6.75 -17.15
CA LEU A 13 0.52 -6.64 -16.29
C LEU A 13 0.89 -6.14 -14.90
N ILE A 14 1.96 -6.66 -14.29
CA ILE A 14 2.38 -6.20 -12.97
C ILE A 14 2.70 -4.70 -13.00
N ARG A 15 3.41 -4.22 -14.03
CA ARG A 15 3.68 -2.78 -14.20
C ARG A 15 2.42 -1.94 -14.36
N ALA A 16 1.47 -2.41 -15.17
CA ALA A 16 0.23 -1.69 -15.40
C ALA A 16 -0.62 -1.58 -14.12
N ILE A 17 -0.61 -2.62 -13.29
CA ILE A 17 -1.49 -2.74 -12.13
C ILE A 17 -0.86 -2.17 -10.86
N THR A 18 0.44 -2.35 -10.64
CA THR A 18 1.13 -1.95 -9.40
C THR A 18 2.08 -0.78 -9.59
N GLY A 19 2.44 -0.45 -10.84
CA GLY A 19 3.51 0.50 -11.14
C GLY A 19 4.93 -0.06 -10.99
N LEU A 20 5.09 -1.30 -10.52
CA LEU A 20 6.38 -1.96 -10.32
C LEU A 20 6.62 -3.04 -11.38
N ASN A 21 7.88 -3.24 -11.76
CA ASN A 21 8.27 -4.45 -12.48
C ASN A 21 8.37 -5.64 -11.51
N ARG A 22 8.48 -6.86 -12.05
CA ARG A 22 8.52 -8.08 -11.24
C ARG A 22 9.65 -8.07 -10.21
N LYS A 23 10.86 -7.67 -10.61
CA LYS A 23 12.04 -7.61 -9.73
C LYS A 23 11.81 -6.66 -8.55
N ALA A 24 11.33 -5.44 -8.81
CA ALA A 24 11.06 -4.45 -7.76
C ALA A 24 9.95 -4.91 -6.80
N PHE A 25 8.93 -5.61 -7.31
CA PHE A 25 7.89 -6.20 -6.47
C PHE A 25 8.47 -7.30 -5.55
N GLU A 26 9.30 -8.19 -6.10
CA GLU A 26 9.95 -9.27 -5.35
C GLU A 26 10.96 -8.74 -4.32
N GLU A 27 11.68 -7.65 -4.62
CA GLU A 27 12.58 -6.97 -3.67
C GLU A 27 11.83 -6.28 -2.53
N LEU A 28 10.62 -5.76 -2.77
CA LEU A 28 9.79 -5.09 -1.76
C LEU A 28 9.11 -6.08 -0.81
N LEU A 29 8.79 -7.28 -1.30
CA LEU A 29 7.98 -8.26 -0.58
C LEU A 29 8.55 -8.72 0.77
N PRO A 30 9.87 -8.99 0.94
CA PRO A 30 10.45 -9.35 2.23
C PRO A 30 10.25 -8.26 3.28
N SER A 31 10.57 -7.01 2.95
CA SER A 31 10.39 -5.87 3.85
C SER A 31 8.92 -5.66 4.20
N PHE A 32 8.02 -5.84 3.24
CA PHE A 32 6.57 -5.76 3.46
C PHE A 32 6.09 -6.82 4.44
N THR A 33 6.58 -8.05 4.27
CA THR A 33 6.24 -9.18 5.12
C THR A 33 6.68 -8.92 6.56
N THR A 34 7.91 -8.48 6.77
CA THR A 34 8.41 -8.12 8.11
C THR A 34 7.60 -6.99 8.75
N ALA A 35 7.29 -5.92 8.01
CA ALA A 35 6.48 -4.82 8.53
C ALA A 35 5.05 -5.28 8.88
N TYR A 36 4.46 -6.15 8.07
CA TYR A 36 3.15 -6.73 8.33
C TYR A 36 3.15 -7.56 9.61
N GLU A 37 4.13 -8.45 9.78
CA GLU A 37 4.26 -9.29 10.97
C GLU A 37 4.44 -8.45 12.24
N GLN A 38 5.31 -7.43 12.20
CA GLN A 38 5.49 -6.49 13.31
C GLN A 38 4.20 -5.75 13.70
N SER A 39 3.35 -5.42 12.72
CA SER A 39 2.05 -4.78 12.98
C SER A 39 1.09 -5.67 13.78
N LEU A 40 1.20 -7.00 13.67
CA LEU A 40 0.34 -7.94 14.37
C LEU A 40 0.61 -7.98 15.88
N PHE A 41 1.85 -7.69 16.30
CA PHE A 41 2.29 -7.69 17.69
C PHE A 41 2.08 -6.34 18.39
N LYS A 42 1.94 -5.23 17.65
CA LYS A 42 1.72 -3.88 18.18
C LYS A 42 0.28 -3.58 18.63
N THR A 43 -0.63 -4.54 18.53
CA THR A 43 -2.03 -4.28 18.90
C THR A 43 -2.15 -4.32 20.44
N GLU A 44 -2.31 -3.15 21.07
CA GLU A 44 -2.49 -2.97 22.54
C GLU A 44 -3.80 -3.56 23.10
N VAL A 45 -4.67 -4.09 22.24
CA VAL A 45 -5.94 -4.67 22.66
C VAL A 45 -5.73 -6.12 23.10
N GLU A 46 -6.08 -6.42 24.36
CA GLU A 46 -6.18 -7.80 24.86
C GLU A 46 -7.03 -8.65 23.89
N ARG A 47 -6.35 -9.44 23.07
CA ARG A 47 -7.01 -10.33 22.12
C ARG A 47 -7.60 -11.51 22.89
N LYS A 48 -8.93 -11.65 22.84
CA LYS A 48 -9.64 -12.84 23.35
C LYS A 48 -9.33 -14.13 22.58
N ARG A 49 -8.74 -14.04 21.38
CA ARG A 49 -8.43 -15.19 20.50
C ARG A 49 -6.98 -15.12 20.03
N ALA A 50 -6.36 -16.29 19.87
CA ALA A 50 -5.03 -16.41 19.27
C ALA A 50 -4.98 -15.75 17.87
N ILE A 51 -3.79 -15.33 17.46
CA ILE A 51 -3.54 -14.78 16.12
C ILE A 51 -4.00 -15.82 15.09
N GLY A 52 -4.90 -15.43 14.19
CA GLY A 52 -5.50 -16.32 13.19
C GLY A 52 -6.77 -17.06 13.64
N GLY A 53 -7.22 -16.91 14.88
CA GLY A 53 -8.45 -17.54 15.41
C GLY A 53 -9.77 -16.90 14.95
N GLY A 54 -9.75 -16.04 13.93
CA GLY A 54 -10.92 -15.39 13.34
C GLY A 54 -11.34 -16.05 12.03
N ARG A 55 -12.30 -15.41 11.33
CA ARG A 55 -12.64 -15.80 9.95
C ARG A 55 -11.38 -15.77 9.09
N LYS A 56 -11.17 -16.81 8.26
CA LYS A 56 -10.03 -16.89 7.34
C LYS A 56 -9.98 -15.62 6.50
N ALA A 57 -8.80 -14.99 6.46
CA ALA A 57 -8.55 -13.80 5.66
C ALA A 57 -8.86 -14.07 4.18
N THR A 58 -9.51 -13.11 3.53
CA THR A 58 -9.79 -13.16 2.09
C THR A 58 -8.51 -13.00 1.26
N LEU A 59 -7.60 -12.11 1.69
CA LEU A 59 -6.21 -12.04 1.21
C LEU A 59 -5.33 -12.95 2.07
N ARG A 60 -4.92 -14.10 1.54
CA ARG A 60 -4.26 -15.17 2.29
C ARG A 60 -2.75 -14.98 2.32
N THR A 61 -2.13 -14.73 1.18
CA THR A 61 -0.66 -14.67 1.07
C THR A 61 -0.14 -13.23 1.23
N MET A 62 1.17 -13.07 1.43
CA MET A 62 1.81 -11.74 1.45
C MET A 62 1.87 -11.09 0.06
N PRO A 63 2.19 -11.82 -1.04
CA PRO A 63 2.08 -11.29 -2.39
C PRO A 63 0.69 -10.74 -2.72
N GLU A 64 -0.38 -11.43 -2.30
CA GLU A 64 -1.76 -10.96 -2.52
C GLU A 64 -2.03 -9.64 -1.80
N LYS A 65 -1.57 -9.52 -0.54
CA LYS A 65 -1.71 -8.27 0.24
C LYS A 65 -0.93 -7.12 -0.38
N LEU A 66 0.31 -7.37 -0.80
CA LEU A 66 1.14 -6.35 -1.43
C LEU A 66 0.57 -5.90 -2.77
N LEU A 67 0.14 -6.84 -3.61
CA LEU A 67 -0.49 -6.54 -4.90
C LEU A 67 -1.78 -5.75 -4.69
N TYR A 68 -2.62 -6.15 -3.72
CA TYR A 68 -3.86 -5.45 -3.38
C TYR A 68 -3.63 -3.97 -3.07
N ILE A 69 -2.70 -3.68 -2.16
CA ILE A 69 -2.47 -2.28 -1.74
C ILE A 69 -1.78 -1.46 -2.84
N LEU A 70 -0.86 -2.05 -3.61
CA LEU A 70 -0.24 -1.36 -4.74
C LEU A 70 -1.24 -1.06 -5.86
N LEU A 71 -2.17 -1.97 -6.14
CA LEU A 71 -3.28 -1.74 -7.08
C LEU A 71 -4.13 -0.56 -6.61
N TYR A 72 -4.45 -0.50 -5.32
CA TYR A 72 -5.19 0.63 -4.76
C TYR A 72 -4.43 1.95 -4.93
N CYS A 73 -3.14 2.00 -4.63
CA CYS A 73 -2.33 3.20 -4.81
C CYS A 73 -2.18 3.62 -6.28
N LYS A 74 -2.12 2.66 -7.21
CA LYS A 74 -1.89 2.92 -8.64
C LYS A 74 -3.16 3.32 -9.39
N CYS A 75 -4.26 2.63 -9.13
CA CYS A 75 -5.51 2.78 -9.89
C CYS A 75 -6.60 3.53 -9.12
N TYR A 76 -6.44 3.72 -7.80
CA TYR A 76 -7.41 4.32 -6.89
C TYR A 76 -8.87 3.89 -7.13
N PRO A 77 -9.15 2.58 -7.29
CA PRO A 77 -10.49 2.08 -7.49
C PRO A 77 -11.38 2.36 -6.28
N THR A 78 -12.69 2.51 -6.52
CA THR A 78 -13.67 2.54 -5.43
C THR A 78 -13.68 1.23 -4.65
N PHE A 79 -14.14 1.26 -3.40
CA PHE A 79 -14.26 0.04 -2.60
C PHE A 79 -15.24 -0.97 -3.20
N ASP A 80 -16.26 -0.51 -3.93
CA ASP A 80 -17.17 -1.38 -4.69
C ASP A 80 -16.48 -2.06 -5.88
N LEU A 81 -15.55 -1.39 -6.56
CA LEU A 81 -14.75 -2.05 -7.59
C LEU A 81 -13.76 -3.03 -6.96
N LEU A 82 -13.08 -2.65 -5.88
CA LEU A 82 -12.17 -3.56 -5.16
C LEU A 82 -12.88 -4.82 -4.65
N SER A 83 -14.10 -4.68 -4.13
CA SER A 83 -14.92 -5.78 -3.64
C SER A 83 -15.22 -6.78 -4.77
N LEU A 84 -15.57 -6.29 -5.97
CA LEU A 84 -15.76 -7.11 -7.17
C LEU A 84 -14.48 -7.78 -7.66
N LEU A 85 -13.37 -7.04 -7.68
CA LEU A 85 -12.07 -7.52 -8.15
C LEU A 85 -11.54 -8.67 -7.28
N PHE A 86 -11.63 -8.53 -5.95
CA PHE A 86 -11.08 -9.48 -4.98
C PHE A 86 -12.11 -10.42 -4.35
N ASN A 87 -13.38 -10.31 -4.75
CA ASN A 87 -14.47 -11.18 -4.31
C ASN A 87 -14.67 -11.22 -2.79
N PHE A 88 -14.73 -10.06 -2.16
CA PHE A 88 -15.13 -9.88 -0.76
C PHE A 88 -16.09 -8.71 -0.62
N ASP A 89 -16.72 -8.52 0.54
CA ASP A 89 -17.65 -7.40 0.76
C ASP A 89 -16.92 -6.04 0.80
N ARG A 90 -17.69 -4.96 0.57
CA ARG A 90 -17.16 -3.58 0.54
C ARG A 90 -16.46 -3.19 1.86
N SER A 91 -16.98 -3.63 3.01
CA SER A 91 -16.38 -3.33 4.31
C SER A 91 -15.02 -4.01 4.45
N CYS A 92 -14.90 -5.25 3.99
CA CYS A 92 -13.62 -5.96 3.90
C CYS A 92 -12.61 -5.23 2.99
N ALA A 93 -13.06 -4.67 1.86
CA ALA A 93 -12.22 -3.86 0.96
C ALA A 93 -11.60 -2.67 1.70
N HIS A 94 -12.46 -1.90 2.37
CA HIS A 94 -12.09 -0.74 3.16
C HIS A 94 -11.12 -1.14 4.29
N GLU A 95 -11.46 -2.16 5.08
CA GLU A 95 -10.60 -2.65 6.16
C GLU A 95 -9.20 -3.06 5.68
N TRP A 96 -9.09 -3.76 4.54
CA TRP A 96 -7.81 -4.14 3.98
C TRP A 96 -6.97 -2.93 3.56
N VAL A 97 -7.58 -1.93 2.92
CA VAL A 97 -6.85 -0.69 2.55
C VAL A 97 -6.33 0.01 3.80
N HIS A 98 -7.19 0.25 4.79
CA HIS A 98 -6.80 0.95 6.01
C HIS A 98 -5.78 0.16 6.85
N ARG A 99 -5.79 -1.17 6.77
CA ARG A 99 -4.78 -2.01 7.44
C ARG A 99 -3.44 -2.03 6.70
N LEU A 100 -3.46 -2.16 5.38
CA LEU A 100 -2.25 -2.40 4.59
C LEU A 100 -1.53 -1.12 4.19
N LEU A 101 -2.24 0.02 4.09
CA LEU A 101 -1.61 1.29 3.71
C LEU A 101 -0.52 1.74 4.71
N PRO A 102 -0.74 1.75 6.04
CA PRO A 102 0.31 2.10 6.99
C PRO A 102 1.48 1.12 6.96
N ILE A 103 1.22 -0.15 6.70
CA ILE A 103 2.25 -1.19 6.59
C ILE A 103 3.11 -0.93 5.35
N LEU A 104 2.48 -0.58 4.22
CA LEU A 104 3.21 -0.19 3.01
C LEU A 104 4.04 1.08 3.25
N GLU A 105 3.51 2.08 3.95
CA GLU A 105 4.26 3.29 4.32
C GLU A 105 5.49 2.97 5.17
N ILE A 106 5.36 2.09 6.18
CA ILE A 106 6.49 1.61 6.99
C ILE A 106 7.49 0.82 6.13
N THR A 107 7.00 -0.01 5.22
CA THR A 107 7.83 -0.87 4.36
C THR A 107 8.72 -0.09 3.42
N LEU A 108 8.14 0.93 2.78
CA LEU A 108 8.89 1.86 1.95
C LEU A 108 9.90 2.65 2.80
N GLY A 109 9.75 2.60 4.13
CA GLY A 109 10.54 3.32 5.10
C GLY A 109 10.25 4.81 5.01
N TYR A 110 10.72 5.55 5.99
CA TYR A 110 11.04 6.96 5.82
C TYR A 110 12.09 7.21 4.70
N LYS A 111 12.34 6.28 3.76
CA LYS A 111 13.06 6.56 2.53
C LYS A 111 12.16 7.45 1.68
N GLN A 112 12.29 8.76 1.86
CA GLN A 112 12.40 9.81 0.82
C GLN A 112 11.66 9.63 -0.53
N CYS A 113 10.55 8.91 -0.58
CA CYS A 113 9.80 8.65 -1.81
C CYS A 113 8.34 9.12 -1.70
N LEU A 114 7.90 9.52 -0.51
CA LEU A 114 6.74 10.38 -0.38
C LEU A 114 7.27 11.82 -0.24
N PRO A 115 6.95 12.73 -1.17
CA PRO A 115 7.24 14.14 -0.93
C PRO A 115 6.61 14.55 0.41
N VAL A 116 7.29 15.41 1.15
CA VAL A 116 6.72 16.04 2.36
C VAL A 116 5.33 16.57 1.98
N ARG A 117 4.28 15.90 2.47
CA ARG A 117 2.90 16.17 2.01
C ARG A 117 2.38 17.53 2.47
N LYS A 118 3.02 18.13 3.49
CA LYS A 118 2.63 19.42 4.08
C LYS A 118 3.88 20.17 4.49
N LEU A 119 4.15 21.28 3.81
CA LEU A 119 5.00 22.36 4.32
C LEU A 119 4.07 23.31 5.08
N ARG A 120 4.45 23.69 6.30
CA ARG A 120 3.57 24.49 7.17
C ARG A 120 3.92 25.97 7.19
N SER A 121 5.06 26.36 6.60
CA SER A 121 5.46 27.75 6.48
C SER A 121 6.34 27.99 5.25
N MET A 122 6.53 29.27 4.90
CA MET A 122 7.40 29.65 3.78
C MET A 122 8.87 29.49 4.13
N GLU A 123 9.24 29.64 5.40
CA GLU A 123 10.61 29.43 5.88
C GLU A 123 11.03 27.98 5.66
N GLU A 124 10.17 27.02 6.03
CA GLU A 124 10.38 25.59 5.81
C GLU A 124 10.55 25.26 4.31
N PHE A 125 9.79 25.93 3.44
CA PHE A 125 9.89 25.78 1.99
C PHE A 125 11.22 26.31 1.43
N LEU A 126 11.63 27.51 1.83
CA LEU A 126 12.86 28.14 1.34
C LEU A 126 14.13 27.46 1.84
N GLU A 127 14.14 26.97 3.10
CA GLU A 127 15.25 26.17 3.62
C GLU A 127 15.42 24.88 2.81
N ARG A 128 14.30 24.27 2.41
CA ARG A 128 14.31 23.02 1.65
C ARG A 128 14.66 23.22 0.17
N PHE A 129 14.24 24.34 -0.41
CA PHE A 129 14.43 24.65 -1.82
C PHE A 129 15.11 26.03 -2.00
N PRO A 130 16.37 26.19 -1.57
CA PRO A 130 17.04 27.50 -1.54
C PRO A 130 17.28 28.09 -2.93
N GLU A 131 17.31 27.26 -3.98
CA GLU A 131 17.53 27.68 -5.37
C GLU A 131 16.22 27.88 -6.16
N VAL A 132 15.06 27.77 -5.51
CA VAL A 132 13.77 27.87 -6.19
C VAL A 132 13.54 29.30 -6.70
N LYS A 133 13.32 29.46 -8.00
CA LYS A 133 13.06 30.77 -8.63
C LYS A 133 11.58 31.02 -8.92
N ALA A 134 10.83 29.94 -9.13
CA ALA A 134 9.41 29.99 -9.43
C ALA A 134 8.73 28.72 -8.94
N VAL A 135 7.51 28.86 -8.42
CA VAL A 135 6.62 27.76 -8.04
C VAL A 135 5.42 27.81 -8.96
N ILE A 136 5.22 26.75 -9.73
CA ILE A 136 4.06 26.61 -10.61
C ILE A 136 3.12 25.62 -9.95
N ILE A 137 1.90 26.08 -9.67
CA ILE A 137 0.83 25.25 -9.09
C ILE A 137 -0.16 24.97 -10.21
N ASP A 138 -0.24 23.71 -10.62
CA ASP A 138 -1.28 23.26 -11.54
C ASP A 138 -2.52 22.89 -10.72
N GLY A 139 -3.61 23.60 -10.97
CA GLY A 139 -4.90 23.35 -10.34
C GLY A 139 -5.83 22.69 -11.34
N THR A 140 -6.20 21.44 -11.10
CA THR A 140 -7.32 20.78 -11.77
C THR A 140 -8.56 20.87 -10.90
#